data_AF-A0A816B3A4-F1
#
_entry.id   AF-A0A816B3A4-F1
#
_cell.length_a   1.000
_cell.length_b   1.000
_cell.length_c   1.000
_cell.angle_alpha   90.00
_cell.angle_beta   90.00
_cell.angle_gamma   90.00
#
_symmetry.space_group_name_H-M   'P 1'
#
loop_
_entity.id
_entity.type
_entity.pdbx_description
1 polymer ?
#
loop_
_entity_poly.entity_id
_entity_poly.type
_entity_poly.pdbx_seq_one_letter_code
_entity_poly.pdbx_strand_id
1 'polypeptide(L)'
;MPKLQHIRVAGKYYKNLDIPSELNSLWSYMERCYQTKAFQESCPFDQDILMHYEGKVGGNNKPFGKTPTLQPPTMTLTIPGREISE
;
A
#
# COMPACT_ATOMS: atom_id res chain seq x y z
N MET A 1 -5.02 -5.13 -9.71
CA MET A 1 -5.93 -4.13 -9.10
C MET A 1 -5.16 -3.20 -8.17
N PRO A 2 -4.47 -2.16 -8.69
CA PRO A 2 -3.55 -1.32 -7.92
C PRO A 2 -4.23 -0.34 -6.95
N LYS A 3 -5.49 0.04 -7.21
CA LYS A 3 -6.20 1.07 -6.44
C LYS A 3 -6.34 0.74 -4.95
N LEU A 4 -6.62 -0.52 -4.60
CA LEU A 4 -6.70 -0.95 -3.20
C LEU A 4 -5.34 -0.85 -2.50
N GLN A 5 -4.26 -1.22 -3.20
CA GLN A 5 -2.91 -1.05 -2.69
C GLN A 5 -2.57 0.43 -2.45
N HIS A 6 -2.98 1.32 -3.38
CA HIS A 6 -2.80 2.76 -3.21
C HIS A 6 -3.55 3.29 -2.00
N ILE A 7 -4.81 2.87 -1.79
CA ILE A 7 -5.59 3.27 -0.60
C ILE A 7 -4.90 2.80 0.67
N ARG A 8 -4.39 1.57 0.71
CA ARG A 8 -3.70 1.02 1.88
C ARG A 8 -2.42 1.77 2.21
N VAL A 9 -1.57 2.04 1.21
CA VAL A 9 -0.27 2.70 1.41
C VAL A 9 -0.43 4.21 1.64
N ALA A 10 -1.08 4.90 0.70
CA ALA A 10 -1.23 6.36 0.76
C ALA A 10 -2.24 6.79 1.83
N GLY A 11 -3.32 6.03 2.03
CA GLY A 11 -4.31 6.31 3.07
C GLY A 11 -3.70 6.20 4.47
N LYS A 12 -2.90 5.15 4.72
CA LYS A 12 -2.19 4.97 5.98
C LYS A 12 -1.18 6.09 6.23
N TYR A 13 -0.38 6.46 5.22
CA TYR A 13 0.65 7.48 5.39
C TYR A 13 0.08 8.89 5.55
N TYR A 14 -0.83 9.31 4.66
CA TYR A 14 -1.28 10.71 4.61
C TYR A 14 -2.49 11.01 5.50
N LYS A 15 -3.35 10.01 5.76
CA LYS A 15 -4.63 10.21 6.47
C LYS A 15 -4.79 9.31 7.70
N ASN A 16 -3.77 8.52 8.05
CA ASN A 16 -3.83 7.52 9.12
C ASN A 16 -5.05 6.59 8.98
N LEU A 17 -5.44 6.30 7.74
CA LEU A 17 -6.55 5.43 7.40
C LEU A 17 -6.00 4.02 7.19
N ASP A 18 -6.37 3.10 8.06
CA ASP A 18 -6.10 1.66 7.88
C ASP A 18 -7.38 0.94 7.48
N ILE A 19 -7.24 -0.15 6.72
CA ILE A 19 -8.37 -0.98 6.31
C ILE A 19 -8.76 -1.84 7.53
N PRO A 20 -10.02 -1.79 8.00
CA PRO A 20 -10.45 -2.58 9.15
C PRO A 20 -10.24 -4.09 8.92
N SER A 21 -9.74 -4.79 9.94
CA SER A 21 -9.47 -6.24 9.89
C SER A 21 -10.75 -7.08 9.77
N GLU A 22 -11.89 -6.57 10.23
CA GLU A 22 -13.21 -7.20 10.14
C GLU A 22 -13.74 -7.39 8.70
N LEU A 23 -13.15 -6.71 7.71
CA LEU A 23 -13.53 -6.83 6.29
C LEU A 23 -12.95 -8.11 5.64
N ASN A 24 -13.36 -9.28 6.13
CA ASN A 24 -12.81 -10.58 5.78
C ASN A 24 -12.80 -10.88 4.26
N SER A 25 -13.90 -10.55 3.56
CA SER A 25 -14.00 -10.76 2.11
C SER A 25 -13.04 -9.86 1.32
N LEU A 26 -12.81 -8.63 1.79
CA LEU A 26 -11.86 -7.72 1.18
C LEU A 26 -10.42 -8.20 1.39
N TRP A 27 -10.08 -8.64 2.59
CA TRP A 27 -8.75 -9.20 2.87
C TRP A 27 -8.48 -10.48 2.08
N SER A 28 -9.47 -11.38 1.97
CA SER A 28 -9.37 -12.57 1.13
C SER A 28 -9.21 -12.23 -0.36
N TYR A 29 -9.81 -11.13 -0.81
CA TYR A 29 -9.61 -10.62 -2.16
C TYR A 29 -8.19 -10.08 -2.37
N MET A 30 -7.67 -9.32 -1.40
CA MET A 30 -6.30 -8.80 -1.42
C MET A 30 -5.26 -9.93 -1.40
N GLU A 31 -5.51 -11.00 -0.64
CA GLU A 31 -4.69 -12.23 -0.63
C GLU A 31 -4.51 -12.83 -2.02
N ARG A 32 -5.62 -13.05 -2.73
CA ARG A 32 -5.58 -13.58 -4.09
C ARG A 32 -4.85 -12.64 -5.04
N CYS A 33 -4.97 -11.33 -4.85
CA CYS A 33 -4.20 -10.37 -5.62
C CYS A 33 -2.71 -10.51 -5.34
N TYR A 34 -2.31 -10.63 -4.07
CA TYR A 34 -0.90 -10.78 -3.68
C TYR A 34 -0.27 -12.08 -4.17
N GLN A 35 -1.06 -13.14 -4.37
CA GLN A 35 -0.62 -14.40 -4.98
C GLN A 35 -0.58 -14.38 -6.53
N THR A 36 -1.15 -13.35 -7.16
CA THR A 36 -1.23 -13.26 -8.62
C THR A 36 0.05 -12.64 -9.18
N LYS A 37 0.81 -13.38 -10.00
CA LYS A 37 2.06 -12.89 -10.63
C LYS A 37 1.89 -11.58 -11.39
N ALA A 38 0.84 -11.46 -12.20
CA ALA A 38 0.55 -10.24 -12.94
C ALA A 38 0.38 -9.02 -12.02
N PHE A 39 -0.08 -9.21 -10.79
CA PHE A 39 -0.15 -8.15 -9.80
C PHE A 39 1.22 -7.84 -9.20
N GLN A 40 1.99 -8.86 -8.79
CA GLN A 40 3.35 -8.68 -8.25
C GLN A 40 4.27 -7.95 -9.23
N GLU A 41 4.18 -8.27 -10.52
CA GLU A 41 5.03 -7.69 -11.57
C GLU A 41 4.62 -6.27 -11.98
N SER A 42 3.35 -5.90 -11.81
CA SER A 42 2.82 -4.59 -12.23
C SER A 42 2.58 -3.61 -11.09
N CYS A 43 2.58 -4.07 -9.85
CA CYS A 43 2.33 -3.23 -8.70
C CYS A 43 3.58 -2.38 -8.39
N PRO A 44 3.45 -1.04 -8.32
CA PRO A 44 4.55 -0.18 -7.93
C PRO A 44 4.94 -0.40 -6.46
N PHE A 45 6.16 -0.01 -6.10
CA PHE A 45 6.62 -0.03 -4.72
C PHE A 45 5.88 0.99 -3.87
N ASP A 46 5.84 0.77 -2.56
CA ASP A 46 5.14 1.65 -1.62
C ASP A 46 5.65 3.10 -1.72
N GLN A 47 6.96 3.29 -1.90
CA GLN A 47 7.59 4.61 -2.09
C GLN A 47 7.09 5.33 -3.34
N ASP A 48 6.95 4.62 -4.46
CA ASP A 48 6.48 5.19 -5.73
C ASP A 48 5.02 5.63 -5.61
N ILE A 49 4.21 4.85 -4.88
CA ILE A 49 2.84 5.23 -4.55
C ILE A 49 2.84 6.51 -3.71
N LEU A 50 3.64 6.58 -2.65
CA LEU A 50 3.66 7.75 -1.76
C LEU A 50 4.12 9.01 -2.49
N MET A 51 5.18 8.91 -3.29
CA MET A 51 5.69 9.98 -4.15
C MET A 51 4.65 10.40 -5.21
N HIS A 52 3.90 9.45 -5.80
CA HIS A 52 2.86 9.77 -6.77
C HIS A 52 1.73 10.64 -6.20
N TYR A 53 1.43 10.48 -4.92
CA TYR A 53 0.40 11.25 -4.20
C TYR A 53 0.94 12.51 -3.52
N GLU A 54 2.26 12.69 -3.45
CA GLU A 54 2.86 13.91 -2.90
C GLU A 54 2.37 15.13 -3.69
N GLY A 55 1.91 16.17 -2.97
CA GLY A 55 1.32 17.38 -3.56
C GLY A 55 -0.10 17.23 -4.14
N LYS A 56 -0.61 16.00 -4.33
CA LYS A 56 -1.99 15.76 -4.81
C LYS A 56 -3.00 15.58 -3.68
N VAL A 57 -2.54 15.17 -2.50
CA VAL A 57 -3.42 15.03 -1.33
C VAL A 57 -3.73 16.42 -0.78
N GLY A 58 -5.01 16.79 -0.74
CA GLY A 58 -5.47 18.05 -0.17
C GLY A 58 -5.21 18.16 1.35
N GLY A 59 -4.88 19.37 1.80
CA GLY A 59 -4.61 19.73 3.20
C GLY A 59 -3.13 19.77 3.59
N ASN A 60 -2.85 20.14 4.84
CA ASN A 60 -1.49 20.19 5.42
C ASN A 60 -0.99 18.77 5.75
N ASN A 61 -0.69 17.96 4.72
CA ASN A 61 -0.20 16.61 4.92
C ASN A 61 1.31 16.59 5.16
N LYS A 62 1.78 15.59 5.91
CA LYS A 62 3.20 15.36 6.17
C LYS A 62 3.93 15.13 4.84
N PRO A 63 5.02 15.87 4.53
CA PRO A 63 5.82 15.64 3.33
C PRO A 63 6.42 14.22 3.35
N PHE A 64 6.63 13.63 2.18
CA PHE A 64 7.11 12.26 2.08
C PHE A 64 8.64 12.21 2.23
N GLY A 65 9.10 12.16 3.49
CA GLY A 65 10.53 12.05 3.82
C GLY A 65 11.39 13.22 3.31
N LYS A 66 12.69 13.18 3.59
CA LYS A 66 13.66 14.15 3.02
C LYS A 66 14.41 13.59 1.82
N THR A 67 14.48 12.26 1.70
CA THR A 67 15.21 11.54 0.64
C THR A 67 14.44 10.29 0.19
N PRO A 68 13.26 10.47 -0.45
CA PRO A 68 12.39 9.35 -0.82
C PRO A 68 13.05 8.39 -1.83
N THR A 69 13.90 8.90 -2.72
CA THR A 69 14.62 8.12 -3.75
C THR A 69 15.76 7.26 -3.21
N LEU A 70 16.20 7.49 -1.97
CA LEU A 70 17.26 6.72 -1.30
C LEU A 70 16.70 5.65 -0.36
N GLN A 71 15.37 5.56 -0.21
CA GLN A 71 14.75 4.52 0.62
C GLN A 71 14.75 3.18 -0.11
N PRO A 72 15.00 2.05 0.59
CA PRO A 72 14.95 0.74 -0.03
C PRO A 72 13.52 0.41 -0.49
N PRO A 73 13.32 -0.11 -1.71
CA PRO A 73 12.00 -0.42 -2.22
C PRO A 73 11.29 -1.42 -1.30
N THR A 74 10.05 -1.12 -0.91
CA THR A 74 9.25 -1.96 -0.02
C THR A 74 7.90 -2.25 -0.67
N MET A 75 7.35 -3.45 -0.43
CA MET A 75 6.00 -3.82 -0.86
C MET A 75 5.19 -4.32 0.34
N THR A 76 4.16 -3.58 0.72
CA THR A 76 3.24 -3.99 1.79
C THR A 76 2.25 -5.03 1.26
N LEU A 77 2.64 -6.31 1.28
CA LEU A 77 1.82 -7.45 0.83
C LEU A 77 1.30 -8.33 1.99
N THR A 78 1.37 -7.84 3.23
CA THR A 78 0.96 -8.60 4.42
C THR A 78 -0.56 -8.58 4.60
N ILE A 79 -1.14 -9.57 5.28
CA ILE A 79 -2.58 -9.58 5.63
C ILE A 79 -2.70 -9.67 7.14
N PRO A 80 -3.54 -8.84 7.79
CA PRO A 80 -3.77 -8.94 9.22
C PRO A 80 -4.26 -10.34 9.60
N GLY A 81 -3.56 -11.01 10.52
CA GLY A 81 -3.98 -12.29 11.08
C GLY A 81 -3.66 -13.54 10.25
N ARG A 82 -2.97 -13.42 9.11
CA ARG A 82 -2.40 -14.56 8.39
C ARG A 82 -0.95 -14.28 8.03
N GLU A 83 -0.04 -14.98 8.69
CA GLU A 83 1.33 -15.07 8.18
C GLU A 83 1.29 -15.91 6.91
N ILE A 84 1.84 -15.37 5.83
CA ILE A 84 1.97 -16.10 4.57
C ILE A 84 3.05 -17.15 4.84
N SER A 85 2.66 -18.40 5.11
CA SER A 85 3.57 -19.52 5.14
C SER A 85 4.18 -19.68 3.74
N GLU A 86 5.51 -19.56 3.67
CA GLU A 86 6.33 -19.87 2.49
C GLU A 86 6.06 -21.28 1.93
#